data_AF-A0A1S9CRD6-F1
#
_entry.id   AF-A0A1S9CRD6-F1
#
_cell.length_a   1.000
_cell.length_b   1.000
_cell.length_c   1.000
_cell.angle_alpha   90.00
_cell.angle_beta   90.00
_cell.angle_gamma   90.00
#
_symmetry.space_group_name_H-M   'P 1'
#
loop_
_entity.id
_entity.type
_entity.pdbx_description
1 polymer ?
#
loop_
_entity_poly.entity_id
_entity_poly.type
_entity_poly.pdbx_seq_one_letter_code
_entity_poly.pdbx_strand_id
1 'polypeptide(L)'
;MKNIKSILGTLAVFFVISAIAISVIQWIYPQIVYKSDIYISQPTGIAPIKYAVNVDTTLYPTDNNNFYNIKITDDTNLEEIFGGVSEFLEEIYIEVENHDIIEQIRQYLHDVTIYITEKNTNIVYDENTSEQYPKFEINTVSDIEKLIEFQEQVRGTDTKIFVEDNLAKNSPDNTQEVFDEDEVQQTLDSITLLYYNMATNMPNVYWINQYVDIPNSTYQIAFMYEALLSRNWIATNLADIQQGETYIVSNDDTTYTLSNKLDIVVEEQARMTDIEYVYYHLNDEPIGVFYGYPYNLVIDVEDIVDFNNELRVSIKWINEPTAQVQNLYFSKDGNYEVGEKSERYYVEYLVENKHIYDKDYIPVLMYHEFADVVGDTKAEQSIAVETKLFEEQLVHLLDNGYTPINFVNLWDYLNGTGGMPEKPFIITADDGYLSNYEIAYPILEKYGAQATFFIVSKYVGELETGLPHFDWEQSLEMEQSGLIDIQLHSHDHPSMDKQSRASAMYQASYCLELIEKHLGKRDVVVFSYPQFEHSKNTVSWLQDVGVDMQITNLNSGKSTTISTDVKRIHVSNTTTPEDLLKEIEKLTKN
;
A
#
# COMPACT_ATOMS: atom_id res chain seq x y z
N MET A 1 43.87 24.84 -30.09
CA MET A 1 43.66 23.41 -29.72
C MET A 1 43.07 23.19 -28.31
N LYS A 2 42.75 24.21 -27.50
CA LYS A 2 42.06 24.02 -26.20
C LYS A 2 40.54 24.23 -26.19
N ASN A 3 39.94 24.70 -27.30
CA ASN A 3 38.47 24.92 -27.40
C ASN A 3 37.71 23.87 -28.21
N ILE A 4 38.34 22.73 -28.56
CA ILE A 4 37.65 21.63 -29.27
C ILE A 4 37.20 20.52 -28.29
N LYS A 5 37.77 20.46 -27.07
CA LYS A 5 37.37 19.47 -26.05
C LYS A 5 36.12 19.83 -25.23
N SER A 6 35.75 21.11 -25.08
CA SER A 6 34.50 21.47 -24.39
C SER A 6 33.27 21.33 -25.30
N ILE A 7 33.41 21.61 -26.59
CA ILE A 7 32.33 21.42 -27.57
C ILE A 7 32.03 19.93 -27.79
N LEU A 8 33.04 19.05 -27.75
CA LEU A 8 32.86 17.59 -27.79
C LEU A 8 32.30 17.02 -26.47
N GLY A 9 32.49 17.69 -25.33
CA GLY A 9 31.87 17.32 -24.05
C GLY A 9 30.38 17.66 -24.00
N THR A 10 30.00 18.82 -24.53
CA THR A 10 28.59 19.23 -24.63
C THR A 10 27.83 18.44 -25.69
N LEU A 11 28.44 18.14 -26.85
CA LEU A 11 27.83 17.24 -27.86
C LEU A 11 27.68 15.79 -27.37
N ALA A 12 28.57 15.30 -26.50
CA ALA A 12 28.42 13.98 -25.88
C ALA A 12 27.30 13.94 -24.83
N VAL A 13 27.04 15.05 -24.12
CA VAL A 13 25.90 15.19 -23.21
C VAL A 13 24.57 15.32 -23.97
N PHE A 14 24.56 16.02 -25.11
CA PHE A 14 23.40 16.09 -26.03
C PHE A 14 23.01 14.74 -26.65
N PHE A 15 23.99 13.86 -26.92
CA PHE A 15 23.74 12.48 -27.39
C PHE A 15 23.28 11.52 -26.29
N VAL A 16 23.60 11.82 -25.03
CA VAL A 16 23.18 11.01 -23.87
C VAL A 16 21.78 11.40 -23.40
N ILE A 17 21.36 12.66 -23.59
CA ILE A 17 20.04 13.15 -23.14
C ILE A 17 18.92 12.82 -24.15
N SER A 18 19.22 12.81 -25.45
CA SER A 18 18.31 12.21 -26.44
C SER A 18 18.11 10.71 -26.20
N ALA A 19 19.13 10.01 -25.69
CA ALA A 19 18.99 8.62 -25.24
C ALA A 19 18.08 8.48 -23.99
N ILE A 20 17.97 9.49 -23.12
CA ILE A 20 17.16 9.44 -21.88
C ILE A 20 15.66 9.57 -22.16
N ALA A 21 15.24 10.47 -23.06
CA ALA A 21 13.84 10.53 -23.53
C ALA A 21 13.43 9.24 -24.28
N ILE A 22 14.37 8.67 -25.04
CA ILE A 22 14.20 7.38 -25.73
C ILE A 22 14.16 6.21 -24.73
N SER A 23 14.85 6.30 -23.59
CA SER A 23 14.86 5.27 -22.54
C SER A 23 13.50 5.17 -21.82
N VAL A 24 12.83 6.29 -21.58
CA VAL A 24 11.48 6.32 -20.97
C VAL A 24 10.45 5.69 -21.92
N ILE A 25 10.57 5.95 -23.23
CA ILE A 25 9.73 5.31 -24.25
C ILE A 25 10.05 3.80 -24.40
N GLN A 26 11.32 3.40 -24.26
CA GLN A 26 11.75 1.99 -24.26
C GLN A 26 11.22 1.19 -23.05
N TRP A 27 10.98 1.85 -21.91
CA TRP A 27 10.54 1.21 -20.67
C TRP A 27 9.03 0.93 -20.64
N ILE A 28 8.21 1.80 -21.25
CA ILE A 28 6.76 1.59 -21.37
C ILE A 28 6.43 0.45 -22.38
N TYR A 29 7.33 0.11 -23.31
CA TYR A 29 7.12 -0.91 -24.35
C TYR A 29 8.34 -1.81 -24.61
N PRO A 30 8.49 -2.97 -23.94
CA PRO A 30 9.67 -3.84 -24.08
C PRO A 30 9.76 -4.63 -25.41
N GLN A 31 8.86 -4.42 -26.37
CA GLN A 31 8.84 -5.07 -27.69
C GLN A 31 9.25 -4.12 -28.84
N ILE A 32 9.67 -2.89 -28.55
CA ILE A 32 10.08 -1.93 -29.59
C ILE A 32 11.61 -1.81 -29.59
N VAL A 33 12.25 -2.46 -30.56
CA VAL A 33 13.69 -2.34 -30.82
C VAL A 33 13.92 -1.18 -31.79
N TYR A 34 14.50 -0.08 -31.31
CA TYR A 34 15.12 0.92 -32.19
C TYR A 34 16.64 0.72 -32.20
N LYS A 35 17.12 0.05 -33.26
CA LYS A 35 18.50 0.20 -33.72
C LYS A 35 18.50 1.16 -34.89
N SER A 36 19.40 2.13 -34.85
CA SER A 36 19.87 2.84 -36.04
C SER A 36 20.21 1.81 -37.14
N ASP A 37 19.68 2.05 -38.34
CA ASP A 37 19.72 1.22 -39.56
C ASP A 37 18.70 0.06 -39.65
N ILE A 38 17.62 0.31 -40.43
CA ILE A 38 16.58 -0.54 -41.07
C ILE A 38 16.45 -2.02 -40.61
N TYR A 39 15.24 -2.44 -40.16
CA TYR A 39 14.43 -3.64 -40.56
C TYR A 39 13.32 -3.96 -39.51
N ILE A 40 12.08 -4.19 -39.99
CA ILE A 40 10.86 -4.45 -39.19
C ILE A 40 10.63 -5.97 -39.03
N SER A 41 10.39 -6.46 -37.81
CA SER A 41 9.71 -7.75 -37.58
C SER A 41 8.60 -7.61 -36.53
N GLN A 42 7.38 -7.98 -36.92
CA GLN A 42 6.16 -7.92 -36.10
C GLN A 42 6.02 -9.11 -35.13
N PRO A 43 5.31 -8.88 -34.01
CA PRO A 43 4.25 -9.79 -33.57
C PRO A 43 2.89 -9.08 -33.59
N THR A 44 1.87 -9.86 -33.95
CA THR A 44 0.51 -9.50 -34.36
C THR A 44 -0.39 -8.98 -33.23
N GLY A 45 -1.16 -7.91 -33.47
CA GLY A 45 -2.43 -7.66 -32.76
C GLY A 45 -2.78 -6.21 -32.39
N ILE A 46 -1.86 -5.26 -32.48
CA ILE A 46 -2.09 -3.84 -32.12
C ILE A 46 -1.96 -3.00 -33.39
N ALA A 47 -2.86 -2.04 -33.58
CA ALA A 47 -2.82 -1.12 -34.71
C ALA A 47 -1.57 -0.22 -34.63
N PRO A 48 -0.92 0.09 -35.76
CA PRO A 48 0.29 0.91 -35.76
C PRO A 48 -0.01 2.34 -35.29
N ILE A 49 0.80 2.86 -34.35
CA ILE A 49 0.84 4.29 -34.02
C ILE A 49 1.47 5.00 -35.22
N LYS A 50 0.67 5.80 -35.94
CA LYS A 50 1.14 6.63 -37.07
C LYS A 50 1.58 8.00 -36.53
N TYR A 51 2.83 8.40 -36.77
CA TYR A 51 3.35 9.73 -36.41
C TYR A 51 3.35 10.64 -37.64
N ALA A 52 2.94 11.90 -37.47
CA ALA A 52 3.17 12.96 -38.45
C ALA A 52 4.39 13.79 -38.02
N VAL A 53 5.35 13.98 -38.93
CA VAL A 53 6.56 14.78 -38.65
C VAL A 53 6.42 16.13 -39.36
N ASN A 54 6.40 17.21 -38.57
CA ASN A 54 6.57 18.55 -39.09
C ASN A 54 8.08 18.86 -39.09
N VAL A 55 8.71 18.83 -40.26
CA VAL A 55 10.07 19.34 -40.43
C VAL A 55 9.95 20.59 -41.27
N ASP A 56 10.32 21.73 -40.69
CA ASP A 56 10.63 22.92 -41.45
C ASP A 56 11.68 22.53 -42.53
N THR A 57 11.20 22.33 -43.75
CA THR A 57 11.93 22.30 -45.03
C THR A 57 12.90 21.14 -45.36
N THR A 58 12.77 19.91 -44.81
CA THR A 58 13.43 18.75 -45.47
C THR A 58 12.72 17.41 -45.25
N LEU A 59 12.36 16.75 -46.35
CA LEU A 59 11.70 15.43 -46.39
C LEU A 59 12.73 14.32 -46.61
N TYR A 60 12.67 13.25 -45.80
CA TYR A 60 13.45 12.02 -46.02
C TYR A 60 12.50 10.82 -46.18
N PRO A 61 12.71 9.92 -47.15
CA PRO A 61 11.85 8.76 -47.35
C PRO A 61 12.09 7.71 -46.26
N THR A 62 11.02 7.24 -45.64
CA THR A 62 11.01 6.03 -44.80
C THR A 62 9.97 5.05 -45.30
N ASP A 63 10.32 3.76 -45.33
CA ASP A 63 9.43 2.71 -45.83
C ASP A 63 8.27 2.44 -44.86
N ASN A 64 7.06 2.42 -45.44
CA ASN A 64 5.73 2.09 -44.91
C ASN A 64 4.94 3.22 -44.21
N ASN A 65 4.19 3.92 -45.06
CA ASN A 65 3.07 4.86 -44.85
C ASN A 65 3.44 6.22 -44.23
N ASN A 66 3.36 7.22 -45.12
CA ASN A 66 3.93 8.56 -45.01
C ASN A 66 2.82 9.58 -44.76
N PHE A 67 2.58 9.95 -43.49
CA PHE A 67 1.59 10.95 -43.06
C PHE A 67 2.28 12.28 -42.73
N TYR A 68 1.77 13.41 -43.25
CA TYR A 68 2.38 14.73 -43.05
C TYR A 68 1.35 15.79 -42.64
N ASN A 69 1.82 16.79 -41.89
CA ASN A 69 1.04 17.93 -41.42
C ASN A 69 1.67 19.21 -41.96
N ILE A 70 0.89 20.01 -42.69
CA ILE A 70 1.38 21.23 -43.36
C ILE A 70 0.38 22.35 -43.08
N LYS A 71 0.88 23.43 -42.47
CA LYS A 71 0.12 24.66 -42.31
C LYS A 71 0.27 25.53 -43.55
N ILE A 72 -0.85 25.90 -44.15
CA ILE A 72 -0.87 26.74 -45.34
C ILE A 72 -1.51 28.08 -45.01
N THR A 73 -0.78 29.14 -45.30
CA THR A 73 -1.23 30.53 -45.20
C THR A 73 -1.35 31.12 -46.62
N ASP A 74 -1.97 32.28 -46.76
CA ASP A 74 -2.17 32.93 -48.06
C ASP A 74 -0.85 33.20 -48.83
N ASP A 75 0.29 33.28 -48.12
CA ASP A 75 1.62 33.56 -48.70
C ASP A 75 2.47 32.29 -48.97
N THR A 76 1.92 31.09 -48.76
CA THR A 76 2.67 29.83 -48.85
C THR A 76 2.95 29.41 -50.30
N ASN A 77 4.22 29.15 -50.65
CA ASN A 77 4.61 28.65 -51.99
C ASN A 77 4.35 27.15 -52.14
N LEU A 78 3.19 26.80 -52.70
CA LEU A 78 2.72 25.41 -52.82
C LEU A 78 3.60 24.53 -53.72
N GLU A 79 4.24 25.10 -54.76
CA GLU A 79 5.09 24.34 -55.69
C GLU A 79 6.38 23.85 -55.02
N GLU A 80 6.96 24.67 -54.13
CA GLU A 80 8.15 24.35 -53.36
C GLU A 80 7.88 23.26 -52.31
N ILE A 81 6.67 23.25 -51.74
CA ILE A 81 6.25 22.28 -50.73
C ILE A 81 5.82 20.95 -51.34
N PHE A 82 5.05 20.98 -52.43
CA PHE A 82 4.39 19.76 -52.95
C PHE A 82 4.97 19.23 -54.26
N GLY A 83 5.78 20.02 -54.99
CA GLY A 83 6.25 19.70 -56.34
C GLY A 83 7.08 18.42 -56.50
N GLY A 84 7.47 17.75 -55.41
CA GLY A 84 8.16 16.46 -55.42
C GLY A 84 7.67 15.45 -54.37
N VAL A 85 6.57 15.72 -53.68
CA VAL A 85 6.15 14.95 -52.48
C VAL A 85 4.98 14.02 -52.76
N SER A 86 4.17 14.32 -53.77
CA SER A 86 2.97 13.55 -54.14
C SER A 86 3.24 12.08 -54.47
N GLU A 87 4.45 11.75 -54.93
CA GLU A 87 4.83 10.36 -55.26
C GLU A 87 5.01 9.45 -54.03
N PHE A 88 5.09 10.03 -52.83
CA PHE A 88 5.41 9.31 -51.59
C PHE A 88 4.35 9.46 -50.50
N LEU A 89 3.24 10.15 -50.77
CA LEU A 89 2.17 10.43 -49.82
C LEU A 89 0.98 9.51 -50.06
N GLU A 90 0.49 8.87 -49.02
CA GLU A 90 -0.80 8.15 -49.08
C GLU A 90 -1.93 8.99 -48.49
N GLU A 91 -1.64 9.72 -47.41
CA GLU A 91 -2.60 10.52 -46.65
C GLU A 91 -1.93 11.81 -46.15
N ILE A 92 -2.65 12.92 -46.15
CA ILE A 92 -2.20 14.23 -45.63
C ILE A 92 -3.31 14.89 -44.82
N TYR A 93 -2.93 15.63 -43.78
CA TYR A 93 -3.84 16.48 -43.03
C TYR A 93 -3.47 17.95 -43.17
N ILE A 94 -4.47 18.78 -43.43
CA ILE A 94 -4.32 20.20 -43.72
C ILE A 94 -5.34 20.99 -42.90
N GLU A 95 -4.84 21.89 -42.06
CA GLU A 95 -5.67 22.93 -41.47
C GLU A 95 -5.62 24.17 -42.37
N VAL A 96 -6.81 24.66 -42.74
CA VAL A 96 -6.95 25.81 -43.63
C VAL A 96 -7.66 26.97 -42.93
N GLU A 97 -7.24 28.19 -43.24
CA GLU A 97 -7.97 29.41 -42.84
C GLU A 97 -9.12 29.72 -43.82
N ASN A 98 -9.04 29.22 -45.07
CA ASN A 98 -10.09 29.33 -46.10
C ASN A 98 -10.09 28.10 -47.01
N HIS A 99 -11.28 27.56 -47.29
CA HIS A 99 -11.51 26.46 -48.23
C HIS A 99 -10.99 26.71 -49.66
N ASP A 100 -10.84 27.97 -50.10
CA ASP A 100 -10.42 28.32 -51.47
C ASP A 100 -8.99 27.85 -51.82
N ILE A 101 -8.14 27.60 -50.82
CA ILE A 101 -6.76 27.14 -51.01
C ILE A 101 -6.68 25.65 -51.38
N ILE A 102 -7.74 24.88 -51.12
CA ILE A 102 -7.82 23.43 -51.32
C ILE A 102 -7.76 23.07 -52.81
N GLU A 103 -8.47 23.83 -53.64
CA GLU A 103 -8.45 23.66 -55.10
C GLU A 103 -7.06 23.92 -55.70
N GLN A 104 -6.23 24.71 -55.01
CA GLN A 104 -4.85 24.95 -55.41
C GLN A 104 -3.94 23.80 -54.95
N ILE A 105 -4.14 23.26 -53.75
CA ILE A 105 -3.40 22.08 -53.23
C ILE A 105 -3.66 20.83 -54.09
N ARG A 106 -4.91 20.60 -54.53
CA ARG A 106 -5.31 19.45 -55.37
C ARG A 106 -4.53 19.35 -56.68
N GLN A 107 -3.98 20.45 -57.18
CA GLN A 107 -3.17 20.46 -58.40
C GLN A 107 -1.82 19.79 -58.23
N TYR A 108 -1.38 19.58 -56.98
CA TYR A 108 -0.09 18.99 -56.65
C TYR A 108 -0.20 17.61 -56.00
N LEU A 109 -1.31 17.29 -55.32
CA LEU A 109 -1.51 16.04 -54.57
C LEU A 109 -2.47 15.08 -55.26
N HIS A 110 -2.08 14.58 -56.43
CA HIS A 110 -2.86 13.56 -57.14
C HIS A 110 -2.75 12.21 -56.42
N ASP A 111 -3.90 11.54 -56.20
CA ASP A 111 -4.03 10.22 -55.55
C ASP A 111 -3.69 10.15 -54.05
N VAL A 112 -3.62 11.28 -53.36
CA VAL A 112 -3.43 11.37 -51.89
C VAL A 112 -4.78 11.58 -51.19
N THR A 113 -5.02 10.93 -50.06
CA THR A 113 -6.20 11.23 -49.21
C THR A 113 -5.96 12.49 -48.39
N ILE A 114 -6.82 13.50 -48.55
CA ILE A 114 -6.67 14.79 -47.88
C ILE A 114 -7.71 14.89 -46.76
N TYR A 115 -7.24 15.01 -45.52
CA TYR A 115 -8.07 15.34 -44.37
C TYR A 115 -7.97 16.83 -44.08
N ILE A 116 -9.11 17.49 -43.90
CA ILE A 116 -9.18 18.95 -43.78
C ILE A 116 -9.94 19.32 -42.53
N THR A 117 -9.42 20.31 -41.80
CA THR A 117 -10.19 20.98 -40.75
C THR A 117 -10.17 22.48 -40.99
N GLU A 118 -11.30 23.12 -40.71
CA GLU A 118 -11.33 24.57 -40.54
C GLU A 118 -10.87 24.92 -39.12
N LYS A 119 -10.11 25.99 -39.00
CA LYS A 119 -9.61 26.50 -37.71
C LYS A 119 -10.77 26.71 -36.71
N ASN A 120 -10.58 26.22 -35.49
CA ASN A 120 -11.58 26.21 -34.40
C ASN A 120 -12.82 25.32 -34.64
N THR A 121 -12.70 24.26 -35.44
CA THR A 121 -13.77 23.26 -35.60
C THR A 121 -13.38 21.92 -34.99
N ASN A 122 -14.36 21.22 -34.41
CA ASN A 122 -14.16 19.88 -33.83
C ASN A 122 -14.41 18.77 -34.85
N ILE A 123 -14.28 19.06 -36.14
CA ILE A 123 -14.58 18.13 -37.24
C ILE A 123 -13.44 18.16 -38.24
N VAL A 124 -13.03 16.96 -38.65
CA VAL A 124 -12.11 16.72 -39.77
C VAL A 124 -12.89 16.07 -40.89
N TYR A 125 -12.72 16.59 -42.10
CA TYR A 125 -13.37 16.11 -43.31
C TYR A 125 -12.37 15.32 -44.14
N ASP A 126 -12.70 14.10 -44.54
CA ASP A 126 -12.03 13.47 -45.67
C ASP A 126 -12.56 14.08 -46.96
N GLU A 127 -11.68 14.77 -47.66
CA GLU A 127 -12.00 15.53 -48.85
C GLU A 127 -12.39 14.63 -50.04
N ASN A 128 -11.89 13.39 -50.08
CA ASN A 128 -12.19 12.43 -51.14
C ASN A 128 -13.55 11.76 -50.94
N THR A 129 -13.93 11.47 -49.68
CA THR A 129 -15.16 10.73 -49.36
C THR A 129 -16.28 11.62 -48.82
N SER A 130 -15.97 12.86 -48.42
CA SER A 130 -16.82 13.75 -47.64
C SER A 130 -17.24 13.19 -46.26
N GLU A 131 -16.54 12.16 -45.76
CA GLU A 131 -16.75 11.64 -44.40
C GLU A 131 -16.27 12.64 -43.35
N GLN A 132 -16.94 12.64 -42.19
CA GLN A 132 -16.63 13.52 -41.07
C GLN A 132 -16.12 12.70 -39.88
N TYR A 133 -15.07 13.20 -39.25
CA TYR A 133 -14.46 12.59 -38.08
C TYR A 133 -14.32 13.60 -36.95
N PRO A 134 -14.54 13.20 -35.69
CA PRO A 134 -14.39 14.10 -34.55
C PRO A 134 -12.92 14.51 -34.33
N LYS A 135 -12.72 15.80 -34.02
CA LYS A 135 -11.46 16.39 -33.52
C LYS A 135 -11.62 16.78 -32.05
N PHE A 136 -10.66 16.42 -31.21
CA PHE A 136 -10.56 16.83 -29.81
C PHE A 136 -9.31 17.69 -29.61
N GLU A 137 -9.48 18.88 -29.05
CA GLU A 137 -8.36 19.71 -28.60
C GLU A 137 -8.20 19.52 -27.10
N ILE A 138 -7.06 18.97 -26.68
CA ILE A 138 -6.77 18.65 -25.28
C ILE A 138 -5.98 19.80 -24.68
N ASN A 139 -6.67 20.65 -23.92
CA ASN A 139 -6.07 21.78 -23.22
C ASN A 139 -6.02 21.54 -21.71
N THR A 140 -6.89 20.67 -21.19
CA THR A 140 -7.08 20.39 -19.76
C THR A 140 -7.39 18.92 -19.51
N VAL A 141 -7.33 18.48 -18.24
CA VAL A 141 -7.78 17.14 -17.82
C VAL A 141 -9.23 16.85 -18.21
N SER A 142 -10.11 17.85 -18.10
CA SER A 142 -11.53 17.70 -18.48
C SER A 142 -11.71 17.37 -19.97
N ASP A 143 -10.78 17.77 -20.83
CA ASP A 143 -10.82 17.41 -22.25
C ASP A 143 -10.39 15.96 -22.49
N ILE A 144 -9.50 15.43 -21.65
CA ILE A 144 -9.13 14.00 -21.62
C ILE A 144 -10.33 13.16 -21.19
N GLU A 145 -11.06 13.56 -20.16
CA GLU A 145 -12.26 12.86 -19.69
C GLU A 145 -13.33 12.78 -20.79
N LYS A 146 -13.60 13.90 -21.49
CA LYS A 146 -14.53 13.92 -22.64
C LYS A 146 -14.09 12.99 -23.76
N LEU A 147 -12.77 12.91 -24.02
CA LEU A 147 -12.22 11.98 -25.00
C LEU A 147 -12.46 10.52 -24.57
N ILE A 148 -12.24 10.20 -23.28
CA ILE A 148 -12.48 8.86 -22.72
C ILE A 148 -13.98 8.51 -22.79
N GLU A 149 -14.87 9.41 -22.41
CA GLU A 149 -16.32 9.21 -22.50
C GLU A 149 -16.76 8.93 -23.95
N PHE A 150 -16.23 9.69 -24.91
CA PHE A 150 -16.52 9.46 -26.32
C PHE A 150 -16.00 8.10 -26.81
N GLN A 151 -14.81 7.69 -26.37
CA GLN A 151 -14.24 6.38 -26.70
C GLN A 151 -15.13 5.23 -26.25
N GLU A 152 -15.68 5.30 -25.04
CA GLU A 152 -16.61 4.28 -24.55
C GLU A 152 -17.89 4.20 -25.40
N GLN A 153 -18.35 5.32 -25.96
CA GLN A 153 -19.53 5.34 -26.85
C GLN A 153 -19.27 4.67 -28.21
N VAL A 154 -18.04 4.77 -28.73
CA VAL A 154 -17.66 4.24 -30.04
C VAL A 154 -16.89 2.91 -29.96
N ARG A 155 -16.78 2.33 -28.76
CA ARG A 155 -16.06 1.08 -28.49
C ARG A 155 -16.58 -0.05 -29.39
N GLY A 156 -15.66 -0.70 -30.12
CA GLY A 156 -15.98 -1.80 -31.05
C GLY A 156 -16.44 -1.37 -32.44
N THR A 157 -16.33 -0.08 -32.78
CA THR A 157 -16.59 0.46 -34.12
C THR A 157 -15.29 0.90 -34.81
N ASP A 158 -15.30 0.96 -36.14
CA ASP A 158 -14.20 1.53 -36.94
C ASP A 158 -14.37 3.06 -37.04
N THR A 159 -14.14 3.76 -35.93
CA THR A 159 -14.25 5.24 -35.88
C THR A 159 -12.86 5.87 -35.80
N LYS A 160 -12.52 6.76 -36.73
CA LYS A 160 -11.31 7.60 -36.65
C LYS A 160 -11.58 8.82 -35.75
N ILE A 161 -10.64 9.14 -34.88
CA ILE A 161 -10.69 10.31 -33.98
C ILE A 161 -9.38 11.07 -34.15
N PHE A 162 -9.46 12.39 -34.28
CA PHE A 162 -8.32 13.29 -34.38
C PHE A 162 -8.12 13.98 -33.02
N VAL A 163 -6.89 14.03 -32.52
CA VAL A 163 -6.58 14.61 -31.21
C VAL A 163 -5.42 15.60 -31.36
N GLU A 164 -5.63 16.83 -30.90
CA GLU A 164 -4.62 17.88 -30.81
C GLU A 164 -4.24 18.07 -29.34
N ASP A 165 -3.00 17.74 -28.98
CA ASP A 165 -2.50 17.88 -27.61
C ASP A 165 -1.85 19.26 -27.43
N ASN A 166 -2.47 20.09 -26.61
CA ASN A 166 -1.96 21.41 -26.21
C ASN A 166 -1.45 21.44 -24.76
N LEU A 167 -1.47 20.32 -24.02
CA LEU A 167 -1.08 20.28 -22.60
C LEU A 167 0.37 20.73 -22.44
N ALA A 168 1.30 20.18 -23.23
CA ALA A 168 2.72 20.53 -23.17
C ALA A 168 3.05 21.97 -23.60
N LYS A 169 2.15 22.61 -24.37
CA LYS A 169 2.28 23.99 -24.85
C LYS A 169 1.75 25.00 -23.85
N ASN A 170 0.72 24.61 -23.10
CA ASN A 170 0.14 25.40 -22.04
C ASN A 170 0.92 25.26 -20.71
N SER A 171 1.95 24.39 -20.68
CA SER A 171 2.89 24.25 -19.56
C SER A 171 3.63 25.56 -19.23
N PRO A 172 4.08 25.73 -17.98
CA PRO A 172 4.91 26.86 -17.58
C PRO A 172 6.16 27.00 -18.45
N ASP A 173 6.37 28.20 -19.01
CA ASP A 173 7.48 28.46 -19.94
C ASP A 173 8.86 28.34 -19.27
N ASN A 174 9.84 27.82 -20.02
CA ASN A 174 11.20 27.56 -19.55
C ASN A 174 12.03 28.83 -19.26
N THR A 175 11.43 30.00 -19.45
CA THR A 175 12.05 31.32 -19.24
C THR A 175 11.81 31.90 -17.85
N GLN A 176 10.98 31.27 -17.00
CA GLN A 176 10.70 31.75 -15.65
C GLN A 176 11.76 31.31 -14.62
N GLU A 177 12.15 32.20 -13.71
CA GLU A 177 13.14 31.93 -12.64
C GLU A 177 12.56 31.15 -11.45
N VAL A 178 11.23 31.12 -11.28
CA VAL A 178 10.51 30.47 -10.17
C VAL A 178 9.24 29.84 -10.73
N PHE A 179 9.02 28.56 -10.44
CA PHE A 179 7.90 27.77 -10.94
C PHE A 179 6.86 27.54 -9.83
N ASP A 180 5.57 27.43 -10.20
CA ASP A 180 4.55 26.83 -9.34
C ASP A 180 4.64 25.30 -9.49
N GLU A 181 5.04 24.64 -8.40
CA GLU A 181 5.40 23.23 -8.40
C GLU A 181 4.20 22.31 -8.62
N ASP A 182 3.03 22.71 -8.13
CA ASP A 182 1.80 21.93 -8.24
C ASP A 182 1.26 22.00 -9.68
N GLU A 183 1.47 23.12 -10.37
CA GLU A 183 1.09 23.32 -11.77
C GLU A 183 1.92 22.45 -12.73
N VAL A 184 3.25 22.37 -12.51
CA VAL A 184 4.15 21.52 -13.29
C VAL A 184 3.79 20.04 -13.12
N GLN A 185 3.50 19.61 -11.90
CA GLN A 185 3.13 18.23 -11.59
C GLN A 185 1.79 17.84 -12.22
N GLN A 186 0.75 18.65 -12.01
CA GLN A 186 -0.57 18.40 -12.59
C GLN A 186 -0.50 18.27 -14.11
N THR A 187 0.38 19.03 -14.76
CA THR A 187 0.57 18.96 -16.21
C THR A 187 1.20 17.64 -16.64
N LEU A 188 2.21 17.13 -15.92
CA LEU A 188 2.83 15.82 -16.20
C LEU A 188 1.86 14.65 -15.98
N ASP A 189 1.06 14.70 -14.94
CA ASP A 189 0.04 13.66 -14.66
C ASP A 189 -1.04 13.65 -15.75
N SER A 190 -1.46 14.82 -16.21
CA SER A 190 -2.42 14.98 -17.31
C SER A 190 -1.88 14.40 -18.63
N ILE A 191 -0.62 14.69 -18.94
CA ILE A 191 0.08 14.15 -20.12
C ILE A 191 0.13 12.62 -20.02
N THR A 192 0.52 12.09 -18.86
CA THR A 192 0.60 10.64 -18.63
C THR A 192 -0.76 9.96 -18.79
N LEU A 193 -1.80 10.54 -18.20
CA LEU A 193 -3.17 10.03 -18.29
C LEU A 193 -3.68 10.00 -19.73
N LEU A 194 -3.40 11.03 -20.52
CA LEU A 194 -3.73 11.08 -21.95
C LEU A 194 -3.04 9.93 -22.70
N TYR A 195 -1.72 9.85 -22.63
CA TYR A 195 -0.94 8.85 -23.38
C TYR A 195 -1.19 7.40 -22.95
N TYR A 196 -1.46 7.15 -21.66
CA TYR A 196 -1.80 5.81 -21.16
C TYR A 196 -3.16 5.31 -21.67
N ASN A 197 -4.20 6.16 -21.60
CA ASN A 197 -5.53 5.79 -22.11
C ASN A 197 -5.51 5.57 -23.63
N MET A 198 -4.62 6.25 -24.34
CA MET A 198 -4.50 6.09 -25.78
C MET A 198 -3.92 4.74 -26.21
N ALA A 199 -2.94 4.26 -25.45
CA ALA A 199 -2.15 3.07 -25.74
C ALA A 199 -2.94 1.75 -25.62
N THR A 200 -3.94 1.72 -24.76
CA THR A 200 -4.52 0.46 -24.25
C THR A 200 -5.87 0.11 -24.87
N ASN A 201 -6.56 1.05 -25.53
CA ASN A 201 -7.97 0.89 -25.92
C ASN A 201 -8.31 0.97 -27.41
N MET A 202 -7.34 1.05 -28.34
CA MET A 202 -7.65 1.54 -29.70
C MET A 202 -7.08 0.70 -30.87
N PRO A 203 -7.93 -0.05 -31.60
CA PRO A 203 -7.52 -0.69 -32.85
C PRO A 203 -7.57 0.19 -34.10
N ASN A 204 -8.10 1.43 -34.10
CA ASN A 204 -8.33 2.19 -35.35
C ASN A 204 -8.30 3.74 -35.22
N VAL A 205 -7.45 4.29 -34.35
CA VAL A 205 -7.35 5.75 -34.13
C VAL A 205 -6.11 6.36 -34.75
N TYR A 206 -6.31 7.48 -35.48
CA TYR A 206 -5.30 8.15 -36.29
C TYR A 206 -4.85 9.42 -35.58
N TRP A 207 -3.60 9.41 -35.13
CA TRP A 207 -2.97 10.52 -34.41
C TRP A 207 -2.46 11.57 -35.40
N ILE A 208 -3.08 12.76 -35.40
CA ILE A 208 -2.56 13.90 -36.14
C ILE A 208 -2.35 15.05 -35.19
N ASN A 209 -1.14 15.08 -34.64
CA ASN A 209 -0.73 16.13 -33.74
C ASN A 209 -0.42 17.40 -34.55
N GLN A 210 -1.23 18.44 -34.35
CA GLN A 210 -0.90 19.78 -34.82
C GLN A 210 0.11 20.37 -33.85
N TYR A 211 1.30 20.69 -34.34
CA TYR A 211 2.36 21.31 -33.54
C TYR A 211 2.90 20.44 -32.39
N VAL A 212 3.38 19.24 -32.70
CA VAL A 212 4.62 18.84 -32.03
C VAL A 212 5.76 19.54 -32.76
N ASP A 213 6.18 20.68 -32.25
CA ASP A 213 7.61 20.92 -32.22
C ASP A 213 8.17 19.84 -31.29
N ILE A 214 8.30 18.60 -31.78
CA ILE A 214 8.80 17.42 -31.03
C ILE A 214 10.06 17.82 -30.28
N PRO A 215 10.98 18.60 -30.88
CA PRO A 215 12.04 19.23 -30.12
C PRO A 215 11.49 20.04 -28.93
N ASN A 216 10.73 21.12 -29.13
CA ASN A 216 10.31 21.99 -28.02
C ASN A 216 9.39 21.34 -26.97
N SER A 217 8.43 20.49 -27.31
CA SER A 217 7.60 19.81 -26.29
C SER A 217 8.37 18.72 -25.54
N THR A 218 9.25 17.98 -26.23
CA THR A 218 10.19 17.07 -25.56
C THR A 218 11.20 17.84 -24.71
N TYR A 219 11.67 19.01 -25.17
CA TYR A 219 12.52 19.91 -24.40
C TYR A 219 11.77 20.52 -23.21
N GLN A 220 10.50 20.88 -23.34
CA GLN A 220 9.66 21.40 -22.26
C GLN A 220 9.40 20.33 -21.22
N ILE A 221 9.02 19.11 -21.63
CA ILE A 221 8.87 17.96 -20.73
C ILE A 221 10.22 17.63 -20.06
N ALA A 222 11.30 17.51 -20.84
CA ALA A 222 12.64 17.27 -20.30
C ALA A 222 13.10 18.41 -19.37
N PHE A 223 12.73 19.65 -19.64
CA PHE A 223 13.03 20.82 -18.82
C PHE A 223 12.21 20.84 -17.53
N MET A 224 10.93 20.48 -17.58
CA MET A 224 10.09 20.29 -16.38
C MET A 224 10.68 19.19 -15.49
N TYR A 225 11.16 18.09 -16.10
CA TYR A 225 11.94 17.08 -15.39
C TYR A 225 13.29 17.63 -14.89
N GLU A 226 14.06 18.41 -15.67
CA GLU A 226 15.32 19.02 -15.21
C GLU A 226 15.10 20.01 -14.05
N ALA A 227 14.02 20.79 -14.06
CA ALA A 227 13.64 21.69 -12.98
C ALA A 227 13.33 20.90 -11.69
N LEU A 228 12.64 19.76 -11.80
CA LEU A 228 12.43 18.81 -10.70
C LEU A 228 13.75 18.16 -10.23
N LEU A 229 14.61 17.76 -11.17
CA LEU A 229 15.89 17.05 -10.93
C LEU A 229 17.02 17.96 -10.42
N SER A 230 16.94 19.27 -10.64
CA SER A 230 17.97 20.26 -10.25
C SER A 230 17.97 20.59 -8.75
N ARG A 231 17.06 19.98 -7.97
CA ARG A 231 16.97 20.14 -6.52
C ARG A 231 18.11 19.43 -5.79
N ASN A 232 18.39 19.90 -4.58
CA ASN A 232 19.08 19.08 -3.59
C ASN A 232 18.18 17.87 -3.29
N TRP A 233 18.65 16.70 -3.71
CA TRP A 233 18.29 15.31 -3.41
C TRP A 233 18.11 14.91 -1.93
N ILE A 234 17.73 15.84 -1.05
CA ILE A 234 17.08 15.72 0.27
C ILE A 234 16.99 17.17 0.79
N ALA A 235 15.79 17.71 0.98
CA ALA A 235 15.59 18.96 1.72
C ALA A 235 14.18 19.02 2.33
N THR A 236 14.11 19.26 3.65
CA THR A 236 12.88 19.61 4.35
C THR A 236 12.55 21.08 4.10
N ASN A 237 11.73 21.38 3.10
CA ASN A 237 11.11 22.70 3.03
C ASN A 237 9.82 22.67 3.85
N LEU A 238 9.87 23.34 5.01
CA LEU A 238 8.72 23.73 5.81
C LEU A 238 7.82 24.63 4.95
N ALA A 239 6.82 24.08 4.27
CA ALA A 239 5.71 24.90 3.79
C ALA A 239 4.93 25.38 5.01
N ASP A 240 4.48 26.64 4.98
CA ASP A 240 3.88 27.35 6.12
C ASP A 240 2.79 26.52 6.83
N ILE A 241 3.15 26.11 8.04
CA ILE A 241 2.33 25.33 8.98
C ILE A 241 1.07 26.14 9.31
N GLN A 242 -0.11 25.62 8.99
CA GLN A 242 -1.32 26.06 9.69
C GLN A 242 -1.24 25.55 11.14
N GLN A 243 -1.28 26.46 12.11
CA GLN A 243 -1.35 26.11 13.53
C GLN A 243 -2.56 25.20 13.79
N GLY A 244 -2.36 23.93 14.15
CA GLY A 244 -3.47 23.09 14.59
C GLY A 244 -3.15 21.61 14.81
N GLU A 245 -2.37 20.97 13.94
CA GLU A 245 -2.25 19.50 13.94
C GLU A 245 -0.77 19.10 13.99
N THR A 246 -0.36 18.42 15.07
CA THR A 246 1.03 17.99 15.28
C THR A 246 1.06 16.47 15.23
N TYR A 247 1.69 15.89 14.22
CA TYR A 247 1.94 14.44 14.16
C TYR A 247 3.37 14.16 14.61
N ILE A 248 3.57 13.08 15.36
CA ILE A 248 4.90 12.68 15.85
C ILE A 248 5.26 11.37 15.12
N VAL A 249 6.09 11.46 14.09
CA VAL A 249 6.73 10.29 13.46
C VAL A 249 7.97 9.96 14.29
N SER A 250 8.10 8.73 14.78
CA SER A 250 9.31 8.28 15.46
C SER A 250 10.01 7.21 14.62
N ASN A 251 11.21 7.51 14.13
CA ASN A 251 12.12 6.49 13.62
C ASN A 251 13.37 6.49 14.51
N ASP A 252 13.37 5.60 15.50
CA ASP A 252 14.37 5.18 16.51
C ASP A 252 15.36 6.18 17.15
N ASP A 253 15.59 7.37 16.59
CA ASP A 253 16.36 8.48 17.15
C ASP A 253 15.89 9.87 16.62
N THR A 254 14.91 9.92 15.70
CA THR A 254 14.48 11.17 15.05
C THR A 254 12.96 11.31 15.04
N THR A 255 12.48 12.50 15.45
CA THR A 255 11.07 12.88 15.40
C THR A 255 10.80 13.68 14.12
N TYR A 256 9.80 13.27 13.33
CA TYR A 256 9.33 14.03 12.17
C TYR A 256 7.90 14.52 12.41
N THR A 257 7.54 15.67 11.84
CA THR A 257 6.16 16.16 11.81
C THR A 257 5.62 15.93 10.41
N LEU A 258 4.52 15.19 10.29
CA LEU A 258 3.83 15.04 9.00
C LEU A 258 3.18 16.39 8.65
N SER A 259 3.68 17.01 7.59
CA SER A 259 2.84 17.80 6.68
C SER A 259 2.45 16.88 5.51
N ASN A 260 1.50 17.28 4.66
CA ASN A 260 0.88 16.52 3.55
C ASN A 260 1.82 15.87 2.49
N LYS A 261 3.13 15.76 2.73
CA LYS A 261 4.14 15.12 1.90
C LYS A 261 5.10 14.31 2.79
N LEU A 262 5.31 13.04 2.44
CA LEU A 262 6.32 12.18 3.06
C LEU A 262 7.29 11.69 1.99
N ASP A 263 8.51 12.23 2.00
CA ASP A 263 9.56 11.89 1.03
C ASP A 263 10.45 10.75 1.56
N ILE A 264 10.65 9.72 0.74
CA ILE A 264 11.34 8.47 1.12
C ILE A 264 12.75 8.43 0.59
N VAL A 265 13.68 8.04 1.46
CA VAL A 265 15.12 7.99 1.18
C VAL A 265 15.45 6.77 0.34
N VAL A 266 15.94 7.04 -0.86
CA VAL A 266 16.63 6.08 -1.71
C VAL A 266 18.12 6.44 -1.71
N GLU A 267 18.99 5.49 -1.36
CA GLU A 267 20.44 5.70 -1.24
C GLU A 267 21.07 6.37 -2.48
N GLU A 268 22.15 7.10 -2.20
CA GLU A 268 23.02 7.93 -3.06
C GLU A 268 23.43 7.31 -4.43
N GLN A 269 23.17 6.02 -4.66
CA GLN A 269 23.63 5.26 -5.82
C GLN A 269 22.52 4.78 -6.77
N ALA A 270 21.25 4.90 -6.39
CA ALA A 270 20.15 4.43 -7.23
C ALA A 270 19.80 5.45 -8.31
N ARG A 271 19.76 5.02 -9.57
CA ARG A 271 19.14 5.81 -10.63
C ARG A 271 17.63 5.56 -10.55
N MET A 272 16.81 6.59 -10.77
CA MET A 272 15.33 6.45 -10.82
C MET A 272 14.87 5.33 -11.77
N THR A 273 15.68 5.01 -12.78
CA THR A 273 15.46 3.91 -13.73
C THR A 273 15.54 2.51 -13.12
N ASP A 274 15.93 2.37 -11.86
CA ASP A 274 16.14 1.06 -11.23
C ASP A 274 14.95 0.63 -10.37
N ILE A 275 13.95 1.50 -10.15
CA ILE A 275 12.72 1.21 -9.39
C ILE A 275 11.60 0.83 -10.36
N GLU A 276 11.00 -0.35 -10.15
CA GLU A 276 9.84 -0.85 -10.90
C GLU A 276 8.55 -0.24 -10.37
N TYR A 277 8.36 -0.22 -9.03
CA TYR A 277 7.27 0.47 -8.36
C TYR A 277 7.57 0.71 -6.88
N VAL A 278 6.87 1.67 -6.28
CA VAL A 278 6.77 1.87 -4.84
C VAL A 278 5.33 1.59 -4.41
N TYR A 279 5.15 0.73 -3.41
CA TYR A 279 3.84 0.33 -2.92
C TYR A 279 3.69 0.70 -1.44
N TYR A 280 2.64 1.45 -1.13
CA TYR A 280 2.36 1.99 0.20
C TYR A 280 1.20 1.27 0.87
N HIS A 281 1.37 0.95 2.15
CA HIS A 281 0.28 0.51 3.02
C HIS A 281 0.26 1.36 4.28
N LEU A 282 -0.91 1.81 4.68
CA LEU A 282 -1.15 2.38 6.00
C LEU A 282 -1.78 1.30 6.87
N ASN A 283 -1.06 0.90 7.90
CA ASN A 283 -1.36 -0.28 8.71
C ASN A 283 -1.46 -1.51 7.79
N ASP A 284 -2.64 -2.14 7.71
CA ASP A 284 -2.89 -3.25 6.79
C ASP A 284 -3.50 -2.82 5.44
N GLU A 285 -3.92 -1.56 5.31
CA GLU A 285 -4.67 -1.09 4.15
C GLU A 285 -3.75 -0.59 3.03
N PRO A 286 -3.93 -1.07 1.79
CA PRO A 286 -3.17 -0.59 0.65
C PRO A 286 -3.68 0.80 0.22
N ILE A 287 -2.78 1.78 0.19
CA ILE A 287 -3.15 3.18 -0.10
C ILE A 287 -2.60 3.70 -1.44
N GLY A 288 -1.74 2.94 -2.12
CA GLY A 288 -1.36 3.26 -3.51
C GLY A 288 -0.08 2.61 -4.01
N VAL A 289 -0.02 2.37 -5.32
CA VAL A 289 1.18 1.91 -6.06
C VAL A 289 1.60 2.97 -7.06
N PHE A 290 2.88 3.34 -7.04
CA PHE A 290 3.44 4.36 -7.90
C PHE A 290 4.55 3.77 -8.76
N TYR A 291 4.39 3.88 -10.08
CA TYR A 291 5.31 3.31 -11.08
C TYR A 291 6.29 4.35 -11.64
N GLY A 292 6.07 5.64 -11.38
CA GLY A 292 6.87 6.72 -11.92
C GLY A 292 7.14 7.82 -10.91
N TYR A 293 8.23 8.54 -11.10
CA TYR A 293 8.57 9.69 -10.28
C TYR A 293 7.64 10.89 -10.58
N PRO A 294 7.22 11.66 -9.56
CA PRO A 294 7.52 11.45 -8.15
C PRO A 294 6.62 10.37 -7.52
N TYR A 295 7.20 9.51 -6.68
CA TYR A 295 6.47 8.46 -5.95
C TYR A 295 5.71 9.05 -4.74
N ASN A 296 5.01 10.17 -4.95
CA ASN A 296 4.40 10.96 -3.88
C ASN A 296 3.17 10.28 -3.32
N LEU A 297 3.12 10.17 -1.99
CA LEU A 297 1.94 9.74 -1.26
C LEU A 297 1.28 10.93 -0.56
N VAL A 298 -0.03 11.05 -0.75
CA VAL A 298 -0.90 11.94 0.04
C VAL A 298 -1.88 11.04 0.80
N ILE A 299 -1.94 11.19 2.12
CA ILE A 299 -2.88 10.48 3.00
C ILE A 299 -3.83 11.53 3.57
N ASP A 300 -5.14 11.30 3.46
CA ASP A 300 -6.12 12.13 4.14
C ASP A 300 -6.09 11.85 5.64
N VAL A 301 -6.12 12.90 6.47
CA VAL A 301 -6.04 12.77 7.94
C VAL A 301 -7.18 11.93 8.51
N GLU A 302 -8.31 11.87 7.81
CA GLU A 302 -9.48 11.06 8.16
C GLU A 302 -9.19 9.54 8.04
N ASP A 303 -8.25 9.14 7.17
CA ASP A 303 -7.84 7.76 6.98
C ASP A 303 -6.80 7.32 8.03
N ILE A 304 -6.19 8.27 8.75
CA ILE A 304 -5.23 8.00 9.81
C ILE A 304 -5.99 7.66 11.09
N VAL A 305 -5.70 6.47 11.60
CA VAL A 305 -6.23 5.98 12.85
C VAL A 305 -5.61 6.74 14.04
N ASP A 306 -6.35 6.94 15.12
CA ASP A 306 -5.81 7.62 16.31
C ASP A 306 -4.72 6.75 16.98
N PHE A 307 -3.76 7.35 17.68
CA PHE A 307 -2.55 6.69 18.23
C PHE A 307 -1.56 6.21 17.16
N ASN A 308 -0.85 5.09 17.40
CA ASN A 308 0.31 4.67 16.61
C ASN A 308 -0.14 3.96 15.33
N ASN A 309 0.44 4.39 14.22
CA ASN A 309 0.23 3.85 12.88
C ASN A 309 1.55 3.37 12.29
N GLU A 310 1.48 2.43 11.36
CA GLU A 310 2.58 2.01 10.49
C GLU A 310 2.31 2.50 9.07
N LEU A 311 3.25 3.23 8.47
CA LEU A 311 3.32 3.36 7.02
C LEU A 311 4.41 2.42 6.51
N ARG A 312 4.00 1.40 5.79
CA ARG A 312 4.89 0.47 5.10
C ARG A 312 5.12 0.91 3.67
N VAL A 313 6.38 0.98 3.30
CA VAL A 313 6.83 1.41 1.99
C VAL A 313 7.64 0.28 1.37
N SER A 314 7.09 -0.32 0.33
CA SER A 314 7.71 -1.42 -0.41
C SER A 314 8.28 -0.90 -1.72
N ILE A 315 9.60 -0.86 -1.85
CA ILE A 315 10.31 -0.41 -3.05
C ILE A 315 10.73 -1.66 -3.83
N LYS A 316 10.08 -1.90 -4.97
CA LYS A 316 10.47 -2.95 -5.89
C LYS A 316 11.47 -2.39 -6.90
N TRP A 317 12.67 -2.96 -6.90
CA TRP A 317 13.70 -2.65 -7.89
C TRP A 317 13.58 -3.59 -9.10
N ILE A 318 13.85 -3.08 -10.30
CA ILE A 318 13.75 -3.83 -11.56
C ILE A 318 14.63 -5.10 -11.55
N ASN A 319 15.82 -5.00 -10.96
CA ASN A 319 16.81 -6.08 -10.96
C ASN A 319 16.85 -6.90 -9.67
N GLU A 320 16.03 -6.57 -8.68
CA GLU A 320 15.96 -7.34 -7.44
C GLU A 320 14.77 -8.29 -7.48
N PRO A 321 14.89 -9.54 -7.01
CA PRO A 321 13.77 -10.48 -7.01
C PRO A 321 12.65 -10.05 -6.05
N THR A 322 12.99 -9.35 -4.97
CA THR A 322 12.07 -8.98 -3.89
C THR A 322 12.03 -7.46 -3.68
N ALA A 323 10.87 -6.94 -3.27
CA ALA A 323 10.79 -5.55 -2.83
C ALA A 323 11.56 -5.36 -1.51
N GLN A 324 12.24 -4.22 -1.37
CA GLN A 324 12.79 -3.76 -0.11
C GLN A 324 11.70 -3.05 0.67
N VAL A 325 11.62 -3.26 1.97
CA VAL A 325 10.54 -2.72 2.81
C VAL A 325 11.14 -1.78 3.85
N GLN A 326 10.57 -0.58 3.95
CA GLN A 326 10.81 0.38 5.02
C GLN A 326 9.50 0.66 5.76
N ASN A 327 9.54 0.58 7.09
CA ASN A 327 8.40 0.92 7.94
C ASN A 327 8.68 2.25 8.63
N LEU A 328 7.68 3.12 8.65
CA LEU A 328 7.68 4.38 9.36
C LEU A 328 6.53 4.36 10.36
N TYR A 329 6.80 4.75 11.59
CA TYR A 329 5.80 4.73 12.65
C TYR A 329 5.49 6.15 13.10
N PHE A 330 4.21 6.46 13.27
CA PHE A 330 3.78 7.79 13.66
C PHE A 330 2.51 7.77 14.50
N SER A 331 2.36 8.77 15.36
CA SER A 331 1.19 8.90 16.21
C SER A 331 0.30 10.08 15.82
N LYS A 332 -1.02 9.85 15.85
CA LYS A 332 -2.06 10.87 15.78
C LYS A 332 -2.67 11.07 17.17
N ASP A 333 -2.69 12.30 17.66
CA ASP A 333 -3.38 12.64 18.90
C ASP A 333 -4.89 12.50 18.71
N GLY A 334 -5.55 11.69 19.53
CA GLY A 334 -6.98 11.45 19.40
C GLY A 334 -7.50 10.39 20.36
N ASN A 335 -8.77 10.04 20.21
CA ASN A 335 -9.40 8.91 20.88
C ASN A 335 -10.05 8.06 19.79
N TYR A 336 -9.59 6.83 19.62
CA TYR A 336 -10.21 5.91 18.68
C TYR A 336 -11.64 5.57 19.10
N GLU A 337 -12.41 5.11 18.13
CA GLU A 337 -13.77 4.63 18.37
C GLU A 337 -13.74 3.37 19.23
N VAL A 338 -14.28 3.48 20.44
CA VAL A 338 -14.42 2.34 21.36
C VAL A 338 -15.84 1.80 21.23
N GLY A 339 -15.96 0.50 20.96
CA GLY A 339 -17.22 -0.22 20.89
C GLY A 339 -17.94 -0.33 22.23
N GLU A 340 -19.17 -0.86 22.20
CA GLU A 340 -19.89 -1.15 23.44
C GLU A 340 -19.29 -2.36 24.14
N LYS A 341 -19.00 -2.19 25.43
CA LYS A 341 -18.44 -3.25 26.26
C LYS A 341 -19.54 -4.19 26.77
N SER A 342 -19.36 -5.49 26.57
CA SER A 342 -20.21 -6.52 27.15
C SER A 342 -20.09 -6.59 28.68
N GLU A 343 -21.19 -6.89 29.37
CA GLU A 343 -21.15 -7.18 30.80
C GLU A 343 -20.38 -8.48 31.06
N ARG A 344 -19.35 -8.41 31.90
CA ARG A 344 -18.54 -9.58 32.28
C ARG A 344 -19.13 -10.28 33.49
N TYR A 345 -19.05 -11.61 33.50
CA TYR A 345 -19.28 -12.36 34.73
C TYR A 345 -18.13 -12.09 35.69
N TYR A 346 -18.34 -11.23 36.68
CA TYR A 346 -17.33 -10.90 37.69
C TYR A 346 -17.70 -11.56 39.02
N VAL A 347 -16.82 -12.43 39.51
CA VAL A 347 -16.91 -12.94 40.88
C VAL A 347 -16.04 -12.06 41.76
N GLU A 348 -16.69 -11.32 42.67
CA GLU A 348 -15.99 -10.51 43.67
C GLU A 348 -15.46 -11.40 44.79
N TYR A 349 -14.15 -11.33 45.03
CA TYR A 349 -13.50 -11.97 46.17
C TYR A 349 -13.10 -10.89 47.17
N LEU A 350 -13.54 -11.03 48.43
CA LEU A 350 -13.19 -10.09 49.49
C LEU A 350 -11.68 -10.07 49.73
N VAL A 351 -11.11 -8.90 50.02
CA VAL A 351 -9.65 -8.68 50.20
C VAL A 351 -9.02 -9.62 51.25
N GLU A 352 -9.79 -10.04 52.24
CA GLU A 352 -9.36 -11.02 53.25
C GLU A 352 -9.17 -12.45 52.69
N ASN A 353 -9.80 -12.79 51.57
CA ASN A 353 -9.71 -14.10 50.94
C ASN A 353 -8.34 -14.25 50.27
N LYS A 354 -7.63 -15.31 50.60
CA LYS A 354 -6.31 -15.63 50.04
C LYS A 354 -6.27 -17.05 49.52
N HIS A 355 -5.48 -17.26 48.48
CA HIS A 355 -5.17 -18.60 48.01
C HIS A 355 -4.35 -19.39 49.03
N ILE A 356 -4.38 -20.71 48.93
CA ILE A 356 -3.67 -21.63 49.84
C ILE A 356 -2.24 -21.97 49.39
N TYR A 357 -1.78 -21.45 48.25
CA TYR A 357 -0.47 -21.76 47.71
C TYR A 357 0.67 -21.27 48.62
N ASP A 358 1.68 -22.11 48.81
CA ASP A 358 2.87 -21.81 49.63
C ASP A 358 3.84 -20.85 48.92
N LYS A 359 3.80 -20.85 47.58
CA LYS A 359 4.59 -19.98 46.71
C LYS A 359 3.72 -18.83 46.20
N ASP A 360 4.32 -17.67 45.99
CA ASP A 360 3.67 -16.48 45.43
C ASP A 360 3.39 -16.59 43.92
N TYR A 361 2.91 -17.75 43.46
CA TYR A 361 2.60 -18.05 42.07
C TYR A 361 1.13 -18.43 41.91
N ILE A 362 0.46 -17.77 40.98
CA ILE A 362 -0.89 -18.12 40.53
C ILE A 362 -0.77 -18.92 39.22
N PRO A 363 -1.28 -20.17 39.16
CA PRO A 363 -1.25 -20.99 37.96
C PRO A 363 -1.99 -20.33 36.78
N VAL A 364 -1.29 -20.21 35.65
CA VAL A 364 -1.87 -19.79 34.37
C VAL A 364 -1.60 -20.88 33.35
N LEU A 365 -2.64 -21.45 32.75
CA LEU A 365 -2.56 -22.57 31.81
C LEU A 365 -2.54 -22.04 30.39
N MET A 366 -1.58 -22.49 29.58
CA MET A 366 -1.43 -22.10 28.19
C MET A 366 -1.86 -23.24 27.26
N TYR A 367 -2.94 -23.00 26.53
CA TYR A 367 -3.41 -23.76 25.36
C TYR A 367 -3.18 -22.96 24.08
N HIS A 368 -3.38 -23.57 22.92
CA HIS A 368 -3.37 -22.91 21.60
C HIS A 368 -4.55 -23.43 20.78
N GLU A 369 -4.40 -24.58 20.13
CA GLU A 369 -5.41 -25.20 19.28
C GLU A 369 -6.16 -26.35 19.99
N PHE A 370 -7.40 -26.59 19.58
CA PHE A 370 -8.19 -27.75 19.98
C PHE A 370 -8.67 -28.54 18.76
N ALA A 371 -8.67 -29.88 18.84
CA ALA A 371 -9.13 -30.73 17.75
C ALA A 371 -9.68 -32.06 18.27
N ASP A 372 -10.53 -32.75 17.51
CA ASP A 372 -11.00 -34.08 17.93
C ASP A 372 -9.92 -35.17 17.85
N VAL A 373 -8.95 -34.99 16.95
CA VAL A 373 -7.81 -35.89 16.75
C VAL A 373 -6.57 -35.04 16.51
N VAL A 374 -5.54 -35.24 17.32
CA VAL A 374 -4.24 -34.56 17.18
C VAL A 374 -3.22 -35.51 16.54
N GLY A 375 -2.46 -35.01 15.57
CA GLY A 375 -1.42 -35.78 14.88
C GLY A 375 -0.28 -36.23 15.80
N ASP A 376 0.46 -37.26 15.41
CA ASP A 376 1.46 -37.91 16.26
C ASP A 376 2.81 -37.15 16.36
N THR A 377 3.01 -36.08 15.59
CA THR A 377 4.29 -35.35 15.64
C THR A 377 4.42 -34.53 16.91
N LYS A 378 5.65 -34.30 17.36
CA LYS A 378 5.90 -33.47 18.55
C LYS A 378 5.38 -32.04 18.43
N ALA A 379 5.34 -31.50 17.21
CA ALA A 379 4.84 -30.14 16.97
C ALA A 379 3.32 -30.10 17.12
N GLU A 380 2.60 -31.02 16.47
CA GLU A 380 1.13 -31.15 16.60
C GLU A 380 0.73 -31.40 18.06
N GLN A 381 1.37 -32.35 18.73
CA GLN A 381 1.10 -32.66 20.14
C GLN A 381 1.43 -31.51 21.09
N SER A 382 2.27 -30.56 20.67
CA SER A 382 2.66 -29.40 21.48
C SER A 382 1.70 -28.23 21.32
N ILE A 383 1.08 -28.05 20.15
CA ILE A 383 0.24 -26.89 19.84
C ILE A 383 -1.25 -27.19 19.95
N ALA A 384 -1.67 -28.44 19.74
CA ALA A 384 -3.07 -28.82 19.84
C ALA A 384 -3.33 -29.66 21.10
N VAL A 385 -4.58 -29.66 21.57
CA VAL A 385 -5.09 -30.58 22.61
C VAL A 385 -6.39 -31.22 22.11
N GLU A 386 -6.53 -32.53 22.33
CA GLU A 386 -7.75 -33.24 21.97
C GLU A 386 -8.96 -32.70 22.74
N THR A 387 -10.10 -32.52 22.06
CA THR A 387 -11.37 -32.03 22.63
C THR A 387 -11.71 -32.74 23.95
N LYS A 388 -11.66 -34.08 23.93
CA LYS A 388 -11.96 -34.93 25.10
C LYS A 388 -10.94 -34.75 26.22
N LEU A 389 -9.67 -34.59 25.86
CA LEU A 389 -8.60 -34.41 26.84
C LEU A 389 -8.71 -33.04 27.52
N PHE A 390 -9.02 -31.98 26.78
CA PHE A 390 -9.26 -30.65 27.35
C PHE A 390 -10.41 -30.68 28.36
N GLU A 391 -11.54 -31.30 28.01
CA GLU A 391 -12.68 -31.45 28.93
C GLU A 391 -12.29 -32.26 30.19
N GLU A 392 -11.55 -33.35 30.04
CA GLU A 392 -11.05 -34.15 31.16
C GLU A 392 -10.10 -33.37 32.07
N GLN A 393 -9.20 -32.56 31.51
CA GLN A 393 -8.30 -31.69 32.28
C GLN A 393 -9.08 -30.65 33.09
N LEU A 394 -10.04 -29.96 32.47
CA LEU A 394 -10.87 -28.96 33.13
C LEU A 394 -11.69 -29.58 34.27
N VAL A 395 -12.42 -30.66 33.98
CA VAL A 395 -13.26 -31.35 34.98
C VAL A 395 -12.41 -31.84 36.15
N HIS A 396 -11.23 -32.40 35.88
CA HIS A 396 -10.34 -32.89 36.94
C HIS A 396 -9.89 -31.77 37.88
N LEU A 397 -9.58 -30.58 37.37
CA LEU A 397 -9.25 -29.42 38.21
C LEU A 397 -10.44 -28.97 39.05
N LEU A 398 -11.63 -28.85 38.44
CA LEU A 398 -12.86 -28.46 39.13
C LEU A 398 -13.23 -29.46 40.25
N ASP A 399 -13.16 -30.77 39.98
CA ASP A 399 -13.42 -31.83 40.95
C ASP A 399 -12.42 -31.83 42.11
N ASN A 400 -11.21 -31.32 41.89
CA ASN A 400 -10.18 -31.13 42.93
C ASN A 400 -10.27 -29.77 43.64
N GLY A 401 -11.35 -29.01 43.41
CA GLY A 401 -11.66 -27.75 44.07
C GLY A 401 -10.87 -26.55 43.57
N TYR A 402 -10.29 -26.63 42.37
CA TYR A 402 -9.70 -25.47 41.71
C TYR A 402 -10.80 -24.59 41.13
N THR A 403 -10.57 -23.27 41.14
CA THR A 403 -11.54 -22.28 40.68
C THR A 403 -10.94 -21.48 39.52
N PRO A 404 -11.54 -21.52 38.32
CA PRO A 404 -11.10 -20.68 37.22
C PRO A 404 -11.42 -19.22 37.56
N ILE A 405 -10.45 -18.33 37.34
CA ILE A 405 -10.57 -16.88 37.53
C ILE A 405 -10.09 -16.17 36.25
N ASN A 406 -10.35 -14.86 36.15
CA ASN A 406 -9.87 -14.03 35.05
C ASN A 406 -8.71 -13.10 35.48
N PHE A 407 -8.15 -12.36 34.53
CA PHE A 407 -7.06 -11.42 34.81
C PHE A 407 -7.49 -10.19 35.61
N VAL A 408 -8.77 -9.81 35.62
CA VAL A 408 -9.28 -8.74 36.50
C VAL A 408 -9.16 -9.16 37.96
N ASN A 409 -9.55 -10.40 38.30
CA ASN A 409 -9.35 -10.94 39.65
C ASN A 409 -7.86 -10.95 40.04
N LEU A 410 -6.98 -11.35 39.12
CA LEU A 410 -5.54 -11.34 39.37
C LEU A 410 -4.98 -9.92 39.57
N TRP A 411 -5.40 -8.98 38.74
CA TRP A 411 -5.03 -7.58 38.87
C TRP A 411 -5.47 -6.99 40.21
N ASP A 412 -6.72 -7.24 40.62
CA ASP A 412 -7.26 -6.76 41.88
C ASP A 412 -6.49 -7.34 43.09
N TYR A 413 -6.14 -8.62 43.03
CA TYR A 413 -5.33 -9.27 44.07
C TYR A 413 -3.93 -8.68 44.17
N LEU A 414 -3.24 -8.50 43.02
CA LEU A 414 -1.88 -7.94 42.99
C LEU A 414 -1.84 -6.48 43.48
N ASN A 415 -2.92 -5.72 43.26
CA ASN A 415 -3.06 -4.34 43.73
C ASN A 415 -3.67 -4.22 45.14
N GLY A 416 -4.06 -5.33 45.76
CA GLY A 416 -4.68 -5.34 47.10
C GLY A 416 -6.08 -4.74 47.15
N THR A 417 -6.77 -4.65 46.01
CA THR A 417 -8.15 -4.19 45.88
C THR A 417 -9.17 -5.33 45.90
N GLY A 418 -8.73 -6.57 45.70
CA GLY A 418 -9.55 -7.79 45.79
C GLY A 418 -8.79 -8.98 46.38
N GLY A 419 -9.53 -10.04 46.69
CA GLY A 419 -8.98 -11.32 47.16
C GLY A 419 -8.94 -12.40 46.09
N MET A 420 -8.83 -13.66 46.52
CA MET A 420 -8.77 -14.84 45.66
C MET A 420 -9.55 -16.02 46.24
N PRO A 421 -10.06 -16.95 45.42
CA PRO A 421 -10.52 -18.25 45.91
C PRO A 421 -9.34 -19.06 46.49
N GLU A 422 -9.62 -20.19 47.14
CA GLU A 422 -8.58 -21.00 47.79
C GLU A 422 -7.56 -21.57 46.78
N LYS A 423 -8.03 -22.04 45.61
CA LYS A 423 -7.20 -22.67 44.57
C LYS A 423 -7.43 -22.03 43.19
N PRO A 424 -7.05 -20.76 42.98
CA PRO A 424 -7.28 -20.05 41.72
C PRO A 424 -6.41 -20.60 40.59
N PHE A 425 -6.94 -20.64 39.38
CA PHE A 425 -6.14 -20.80 38.16
C PHE A 425 -6.74 -19.98 37.02
N ILE A 426 -5.93 -19.59 36.05
CA ILE A 426 -6.37 -18.89 34.84
C ILE A 426 -6.19 -19.83 33.64
N ILE A 427 -7.22 -19.92 32.80
CA ILE A 427 -7.15 -20.62 31.51
C ILE A 427 -6.85 -19.59 30.44
N THR A 428 -5.80 -19.81 29.65
CA THR A 428 -5.50 -18.98 28.49
C THR A 428 -5.34 -19.81 27.24
N ALA A 429 -5.70 -19.25 26.10
CA ALA A 429 -5.34 -19.81 24.81
C ALA A 429 -4.81 -18.71 23.89
N ASP A 430 -3.74 -19.01 23.17
CA ASP A 430 -3.07 -18.04 22.29
C ASP A 430 -3.56 -18.14 20.83
N ASP A 431 -3.12 -17.18 20.02
CA ASP A 431 -3.30 -17.04 18.57
C ASP A 431 -4.71 -16.70 18.07
N GLY A 432 -5.76 -17.16 18.74
CA GLY A 432 -7.15 -16.88 18.34
C GLY A 432 -7.69 -17.82 17.27
N TYR A 433 -7.28 -19.09 17.30
CA TYR A 433 -7.76 -20.09 16.33
C TYR A 433 -9.28 -20.31 16.43
N LEU A 434 -9.90 -20.68 15.31
CA LEU A 434 -11.34 -20.95 15.24
C LEU A 434 -11.76 -22.06 16.21
N SER A 435 -10.88 -23.02 16.51
CA SER A 435 -11.12 -24.08 17.48
C SER A 435 -11.31 -23.57 18.92
N ASN A 436 -10.79 -22.38 19.26
CA ASN A 436 -11.09 -21.71 20.53
C ASN A 436 -12.58 -21.40 20.66
N TYR A 437 -13.23 -20.98 19.57
CA TYR A 437 -14.66 -20.72 19.51
C TYR A 437 -15.48 -21.99 19.31
N GLU A 438 -15.13 -22.85 18.35
CA GLU A 438 -15.96 -24.01 17.99
C GLU A 438 -15.89 -25.17 19.00
N ILE A 439 -14.77 -25.29 19.73
CA ILE A 439 -14.51 -26.44 20.62
C ILE A 439 -14.33 -26.00 22.07
N ALA A 440 -13.38 -25.10 22.35
CA ALA A 440 -13.06 -24.76 23.74
C ALA A 440 -14.17 -23.96 24.42
N TYR A 441 -14.72 -22.95 23.76
CA TYR A 441 -15.78 -22.10 24.30
C TYR A 441 -17.04 -22.88 24.74
N PRO A 442 -17.63 -23.80 23.93
CA PRO A 442 -18.76 -24.60 24.36
C PRO A 442 -18.49 -25.48 25.60
N ILE A 443 -17.26 -25.98 25.75
CA ILE A 443 -16.85 -26.73 26.94
C ILE A 443 -16.75 -25.78 28.15
N LEU A 444 -16.10 -24.62 27.99
CA LEU A 444 -15.99 -23.62 29.05
C LEU A 444 -17.38 -23.13 29.50
N GLU A 445 -18.29 -22.88 28.56
CA GLU A 445 -19.68 -22.50 28.83
C GLU A 445 -20.42 -23.58 29.62
N LYS A 446 -20.31 -24.84 29.20
CA LYS A 446 -20.93 -25.99 29.89
C LYS A 446 -20.55 -26.06 31.38
N TYR A 447 -19.33 -25.67 31.74
CA TYR A 447 -18.83 -25.71 33.11
C TYR A 447 -18.81 -24.34 33.81
N GLY A 448 -19.26 -23.27 33.14
CA GLY A 448 -19.19 -21.90 33.67
C GLY A 448 -17.76 -21.45 33.99
N ALA A 449 -16.78 -21.94 33.25
CA ALA A 449 -15.36 -21.67 33.47
C ALA A 449 -14.91 -20.42 32.71
N GLN A 450 -14.25 -19.51 33.42
CA GLN A 450 -13.70 -18.29 32.82
C GLN A 450 -12.37 -18.57 32.12
N ALA A 451 -12.12 -17.89 31.00
CA ALA A 451 -10.87 -17.98 30.26
C ALA A 451 -10.50 -16.66 29.57
N THR A 452 -9.25 -16.55 29.13
CA THR A 452 -8.76 -15.43 28.33
C THR A 452 -8.17 -15.94 27.02
N PHE A 453 -8.63 -15.42 25.90
CA PHE A 453 -8.06 -15.74 24.59
C PHE A 453 -7.22 -14.55 24.09
N PHE A 454 -5.96 -14.82 23.79
CA PHE A 454 -5.05 -13.83 23.22
C PHE A 454 -5.09 -13.94 21.70
N ILE A 455 -5.44 -12.84 21.02
CA ILE A 455 -5.62 -12.83 19.57
C ILE A 455 -4.52 -12.05 18.86
N VAL A 456 -4.14 -12.55 17.67
CA VAL A 456 -3.34 -11.78 16.72
C VAL A 456 -4.32 -11.00 15.84
N SER A 457 -4.42 -9.69 16.03
CA SER A 457 -5.53 -8.92 15.43
C SER A 457 -5.55 -8.97 13.89
N LYS A 458 -4.40 -9.15 13.24
CA LYS A 458 -4.29 -9.31 11.78
C LYS A 458 -4.92 -10.61 11.25
N TYR A 459 -5.03 -11.64 12.10
CA TYR A 459 -5.54 -12.95 11.69
C TYR A 459 -7.01 -13.15 12.03
N VAL A 460 -7.67 -12.21 12.70
CA VAL A 460 -9.08 -12.34 13.07
C VAL A 460 -9.96 -12.52 11.83
N GLY A 461 -10.73 -13.59 11.79
CA GLY A 461 -11.56 -13.98 10.64
C GLY A 461 -10.81 -14.54 9.43
N GLU A 462 -9.49 -14.73 9.52
CA GLU A 462 -8.70 -15.33 8.45
C GLU A 462 -8.93 -16.84 8.39
N LEU A 463 -9.35 -17.33 7.21
CA LEU A 463 -9.73 -18.72 6.96
C LEU A 463 -8.74 -19.46 6.08
N GLU A 464 -7.86 -18.75 5.37
CA GLU A 464 -6.89 -19.31 4.43
C GLU A 464 -5.49 -19.47 5.05
N THR A 465 -5.30 -19.08 6.31
CA THR A 465 -4.11 -19.42 7.10
C THR A 465 -4.00 -20.93 7.33
N GLY A 466 -2.80 -21.41 7.67
CA GLY A 466 -2.57 -22.83 7.96
C GLY A 466 -3.49 -23.40 9.05
N LEU A 467 -3.95 -22.54 9.98
CA LEU A 467 -5.01 -22.80 10.93
C LEU A 467 -6.01 -21.63 10.87
N PRO A 468 -7.33 -21.88 10.78
CA PRO A 468 -8.34 -20.82 10.71
C PRO A 468 -8.49 -20.11 12.05
N HIS A 469 -8.94 -18.85 12.03
CA HIS A 469 -9.15 -18.01 13.20
C HIS A 469 -10.61 -17.60 13.34
N PHE A 470 -11.06 -17.35 14.58
CA PHE A 470 -12.41 -16.82 14.79
C PHE A 470 -12.48 -15.34 14.38
N ASP A 471 -13.68 -14.88 14.03
CA ASP A 471 -13.92 -13.49 13.63
C ASP A 471 -14.40 -12.59 14.79
N TRP A 472 -14.66 -11.32 14.50
CA TRP A 472 -15.14 -10.36 15.50
C TRP A 472 -16.56 -10.63 16.00
N GLU A 473 -17.43 -11.24 15.19
CA GLU A 473 -18.79 -11.61 15.63
C GLU A 473 -18.72 -12.74 16.66
N GLN A 474 -17.89 -13.75 16.40
CA GLN A 474 -17.61 -14.85 17.32
C GLN A 474 -16.91 -14.36 18.60
N SER A 475 -15.99 -13.40 18.47
CA SER A 475 -15.35 -12.73 19.61
C SER A 475 -16.37 -12.05 20.52
N LEU A 476 -17.32 -11.32 19.91
CA LEU A 476 -18.37 -10.62 20.63
C LEU A 476 -19.32 -11.59 21.33
N GLU A 477 -19.71 -12.69 20.69
CA GLU A 477 -20.54 -13.74 21.31
C GLU A 477 -19.87 -14.31 22.57
N MET A 478 -18.58 -14.63 22.48
CA MET A 478 -17.81 -15.15 23.60
C MET A 478 -17.71 -14.13 24.75
N GLU A 479 -17.50 -12.84 24.47
CA GLU A 479 -17.51 -11.79 25.52
C GLU A 479 -18.90 -11.61 26.14
N GLN A 480 -19.97 -11.67 25.33
CA GLN A 480 -21.36 -11.53 25.80
C GLN A 480 -21.81 -12.67 26.70
N SER A 481 -21.17 -13.85 26.62
CA SER A 481 -21.36 -14.92 27.60
C SER A 481 -20.92 -14.53 29.03
N GLY A 482 -20.06 -13.51 29.13
CA GLY A 482 -19.41 -13.07 30.36
C GLY A 482 -18.24 -13.97 30.81
N LEU A 483 -17.96 -15.08 30.11
CA LEU A 483 -16.94 -16.07 30.49
C LEU A 483 -15.57 -15.83 29.86
N ILE A 484 -15.55 -15.32 28.63
CA ILE A 484 -14.32 -15.19 27.83
C ILE A 484 -13.89 -13.73 27.77
N ASP A 485 -12.61 -13.47 27.99
CA ASP A 485 -11.96 -12.17 27.82
C ASP A 485 -11.00 -12.22 26.63
N ILE A 486 -11.19 -11.32 25.65
CA ILE A 486 -10.31 -11.22 24.47
C ILE A 486 -9.22 -10.17 24.73
N GLN A 487 -7.95 -10.58 24.59
CA GLN A 487 -6.76 -9.82 24.97
C GLN A 487 -5.65 -9.90 23.90
N LEU A 488 -4.55 -9.17 24.10
CA LEU A 488 -3.60 -8.84 23.03
C LEU A 488 -2.56 -9.95 22.83
N HIS A 489 -2.35 -10.38 21.58
CA HIS A 489 -1.21 -11.19 21.15
C HIS A 489 -0.36 -10.52 20.06
N SER A 490 -0.23 -9.20 20.13
CA SER A 490 0.31 -8.31 19.08
C SER A 490 -0.56 -8.22 17.83
N HIS A 491 -0.18 -7.35 16.90
CA HIS A 491 -0.94 -7.15 15.68
C HIS A 491 -0.62 -8.23 14.63
N ASP A 492 0.66 -8.50 14.34
CA ASP A 492 1.09 -9.46 13.30
C ASP A 492 1.99 -10.60 13.80
N HIS A 493 1.99 -10.86 15.12
CA HIS A 493 2.72 -11.94 15.78
C HIS A 493 4.26 -11.90 15.57
N PRO A 494 4.94 -10.75 15.75
CA PRO A 494 6.37 -10.68 15.56
C PRO A 494 7.13 -11.09 16.83
N SER A 495 8.40 -11.41 16.63
CA SER A 495 9.38 -11.52 17.70
C SER A 495 9.59 -10.17 18.39
N MET A 496 9.04 -9.95 19.59
CA MET A 496 8.99 -8.61 20.20
C MET A 496 10.38 -8.12 20.64
N ASP A 497 11.30 -9.01 21.03
CA ASP A 497 12.68 -8.64 21.41
C ASP A 497 13.55 -8.16 20.24
N LYS A 498 13.13 -8.42 19.01
CA LYS A 498 13.77 -7.95 17.77
C LYS A 498 13.15 -6.66 17.23
N GLN A 499 12.10 -6.14 17.86
CA GLN A 499 11.43 -4.93 17.42
C GLN A 499 12.11 -3.67 17.93
N SER A 500 12.00 -2.61 17.13
CA SER A 500 12.26 -1.25 17.58
C SER A 500 11.21 -0.80 18.59
N ARG A 501 11.46 0.32 19.29
CA ARG A 501 10.47 0.86 20.25
C ARG A 501 9.17 1.20 19.54
N ALA A 502 9.27 1.88 18.41
CA ALA A 502 8.10 2.33 17.66
C ALA A 502 7.29 1.15 17.12
N SER A 503 7.95 0.13 16.56
CA SER A 503 7.31 -1.11 16.13
C SER A 503 6.62 -1.83 17.30
N ALA A 504 7.32 -2.03 18.41
CA ALA A 504 6.74 -2.72 19.58
C ALA A 504 5.51 -1.98 20.15
N MET A 505 5.54 -0.64 20.14
CA MET A 505 4.39 0.17 20.55
C MET A 505 3.22 0.05 19.58
N TYR A 506 3.47 0.13 18.26
CA TYR A 506 2.45 -0.08 17.22
C TYR A 506 1.78 -1.45 17.35
N GLN A 507 2.58 -2.51 17.48
CA GLN A 507 2.11 -3.89 17.62
C GLN A 507 1.16 -4.09 18.79
N ALA A 508 1.37 -3.38 19.90
CA ALA A 508 0.50 -3.44 21.07
C ALA A 508 -0.72 -2.50 20.93
N SER A 509 -0.50 -1.24 20.56
CA SER A 509 -1.58 -0.24 20.55
C SER A 509 -2.59 -0.48 19.45
N TYR A 510 -2.16 -0.87 18.25
CA TYR A 510 -3.08 -1.12 17.14
C TYR A 510 -3.91 -2.38 17.38
N CYS A 511 -3.31 -3.43 17.98
CA CYS A 511 -4.04 -4.61 18.45
C CYS A 511 -5.09 -4.25 19.52
N LEU A 512 -4.71 -3.45 20.52
CA LEU A 512 -5.63 -2.97 21.57
C LEU A 512 -6.81 -2.21 20.97
N GLU A 513 -6.52 -1.28 20.05
CA GLU A 513 -7.53 -0.47 19.40
C GLU A 513 -8.53 -1.32 18.64
N LEU A 514 -8.08 -2.27 17.81
CA LEU A 514 -8.98 -3.15 17.07
C LEU A 514 -9.86 -3.95 18.03
N ILE A 515 -9.29 -4.48 19.13
CA ILE A 515 -10.05 -5.17 20.18
C ILE A 515 -11.10 -4.24 20.79
N GLU A 516 -10.73 -3.04 21.21
CA GLU A 516 -11.63 -2.11 21.89
C GLU A 516 -12.68 -1.50 20.94
N LYS A 517 -12.36 -1.35 19.65
CA LYS A 517 -13.32 -0.95 18.62
C LYS A 517 -14.43 -1.98 18.46
N HIS A 518 -14.09 -3.26 18.45
CA HIS A 518 -15.06 -4.34 18.24
C HIS A 518 -15.75 -4.82 19.52
N LEU A 519 -15.08 -4.76 20.67
CA LEU A 519 -15.51 -5.43 21.91
C LEU A 519 -15.63 -4.46 23.10
N GLY A 520 -15.30 -3.18 22.91
CA GLY A 520 -15.31 -2.14 23.94
C GLY A 520 -14.12 -2.17 24.90
N LYS A 521 -14.06 -1.17 25.77
CA LYS A 521 -12.89 -0.89 26.61
C LYS A 521 -12.47 -2.04 27.51
N ARG A 522 -11.17 -2.33 27.62
CA ARG A 522 -10.63 -3.36 28.54
C ARG A 522 -10.59 -2.82 29.98
N ASP A 523 -10.93 -3.65 30.97
CA ASP A 523 -10.77 -3.27 32.40
C ASP A 523 -9.31 -3.33 32.84
N VAL A 524 -8.62 -4.34 32.31
CA VAL A 524 -7.20 -4.62 32.50
C VAL A 524 -6.69 -5.03 31.12
N VAL A 525 -5.65 -4.34 30.64
CA VAL A 525 -5.02 -4.66 29.36
C VAL A 525 -3.94 -5.71 29.59
N VAL A 526 -4.12 -6.89 29.01
CA VAL A 526 -3.18 -8.01 29.15
C VAL A 526 -2.54 -8.31 27.81
N PHE A 527 -1.22 -8.41 27.79
CA PHE A 527 -0.45 -8.73 26.59
C PHE A 527 0.30 -10.05 26.75
N SER A 528 0.09 -10.98 25.82
CA SER A 528 0.89 -12.20 25.71
C SER A 528 1.96 -12.03 24.65
N TYR A 529 3.23 -12.28 24.98
CA TYR A 529 4.34 -12.16 24.03
C TYR A 529 4.36 -13.35 23.05
N PRO A 530 4.32 -13.13 21.72
CA PRO A 530 4.53 -14.16 20.72
C PRO A 530 5.77 -15.00 21.02
N GLN A 531 5.60 -16.31 21.12
CA GLN A 531 6.68 -17.27 21.43
C GLN A 531 7.48 -16.97 22.70
N PHE A 532 6.95 -16.14 23.61
CA PHE A 532 7.66 -15.61 24.77
C PHE A 532 8.90 -14.75 24.44
N GLU A 533 9.08 -14.31 23.19
CA GLU A 533 10.25 -13.52 22.79
C GLU A 533 10.09 -12.05 23.21
N HIS A 534 10.74 -11.66 24.31
CA HIS A 534 10.66 -10.31 24.89
C HIS A 534 11.99 -9.87 25.51
N SER A 535 12.14 -8.56 25.73
CA SER A 535 13.28 -7.96 26.42
C SER A 535 12.82 -7.06 27.58
N LYS A 536 13.77 -6.62 28.42
CA LYS A 536 13.45 -5.60 29.45
C LYS A 536 12.93 -4.29 28.85
N ASN A 537 13.39 -3.95 27.65
CA ASN A 537 12.97 -2.74 26.96
C ASN A 537 11.53 -2.88 26.48
N THR A 538 11.18 -4.00 25.84
CA THR A 538 9.80 -4.23 25.36
C THR A 538 8.82 -4.25 26.53
N VAL A 539 9.20 -4.86 27.66
CA VAL A 539 8.37 -4.82 28.88
C VAL A 539 8.08 -3.39 29.31
N SER A 540 9.08 -2.51 29.32
CA SER A 540 8.89 -1.09 29.65
C SER A 540 8.06 -0.36 28.60
N TRP A 541 8.29 -0.61 27.31
CA TRP A 541 7.58 0.10 26.23
C TRP A 541 6.10 -0.24 26.19
N LEU A 542 5.73 -1.49 26.48
CA LEU A 542 4.33 -1.90 26.53
C LEU A 542 3.60 -1.28 27.73
N GLN A 543 4.30 -1.00 28.84
CA GLN A 543 3.72 -0.20 29.93
C GLN A 543 3.40 1.23 29.49
N ASP A 544 4.24 1.84 28.64
CA ASP A 544 3.98 3.18 28.09
C ASP A 544 2.72 3.22 27.19
N VAL A 545 2.33 2.08 26.60
CA VAL A 545 1.11 1.90 25.81
C VAL A 545 -0.14 1.69 26.70
N GLY A 546 0.05 1.45 28.00
CA GLY A 546 -1.04 1.15 28.93
C GLY A 546 -1.33 -0.34 29.09
N VAL A 547 -0.36 -1.22 28.77
CA VAL A 547 -0.46 -2.65 29.12
C VAL A 547 -0.25 -2.82 30.63
N ASP A 548 -1.30 -3.27 31.31
CA ASP A 548 -1.32 -3.50 32.75
C ASP A 548 -0.57 -4.78 33.14
N MET A 549 -0.79 -5.87 32.38
CA MET A 549 -0.24 -7.19 32.66
C MET A 549 0.44 -7.83 31.45
N GLN A 550 1.54 -8.54 31.68
CA GLN A 550 2.39 -9.08 30.63
C GLN A 550 2.76 -10.55 30.86
N ILE A 551 2.48 -11.39 29.85
CA ILE A 551 2.74 -12.83 29.88
C ILE A 551 4.06 -13.15 29.17
N THR A 552 5.07 -13.54 29.93
CA THR A 552 6.47 -13.48 29.48
C THR A 552 7.12 -14.82 29.21
N ASN A 553 6.87 -15.87 30.02
CA ASN A 553 7.63 -17.12 29.98
C ASN A 553 6.82 -18.32 30.47
N LEU A 554 7.35 -19.52 30.23
CA LEU A 554 6.95 -20.72 30.98
C LEU A 554 7.54 -20.73 32.40
N ASN A 555 6.78 -21.25 33.35
CA ASN A 555 7.24 -21.39 34.74
C ASN A 555 8.15 -22.62 34.89
N SER A 556 9.39 -22.39 35.34
CA SER A 556 10.41 -23.43 35.57
C SER A 556 10.64 -23.80 37.04
N GLY A 557 9.78 -23.36 37.97
CA GLY A 557 9.75 -23.88 39.35
C GLY A 557 10.11 -22.91 40.49
N LYS A 558 10.50 -21.67 40.18
CA LYS A 558 10.69 -20.58 41.15
C LYS A 558 10.25 -19.26 40.55
N SER A 559 8.95 -19.02 40.59
CA SER A 559 8.36 -17.82 39.99
C SER A 559 7.43 -17.16 40.98
N THR A 560 7.41 -15.84 40.97
CA THR A 560 6.41 -15.02 41.62
C THR A 560 5.55 -14.41 40.53
N THR A 561 4.23 -14.45 40.67
CA THR A 561 3.33 -13.76 39.75
C THR A 561 3.35 -12.28 40.07
N ILE A 562 3.89 -11.48 39.14
CA ILE A 562 3.83 -10.01 39.17
C ILE A 562 3.27 -9.53 37.84
N SER A 563 2.71 -8.31 37.82
CA SER A 563 2.02 -7.78 36.64
C SER A 563 2.89 -7.77 35.38
N THR A 564 4.18 -7.49 35.50
CA THR A 564 5.12 -7.42 34.36
C THR A 564 5.82 -8.74 34.03
N ASP A 565 5.53 -9.84 34.75
CA ASP A 565 6.17 -11.15 34.56
C ASP A 565 5.21 -12.27 35.00
N VAL A 566 4.10 -12.40 34.28
CA VAL A 566 3.17 -13.52 34.47
C VAL A 566 3.68 -14.72 33.68
N LYS A 567 3.89 -15.84 34.37
CA LYS A 567 4.39 -17.07 33.76
C LYS A 567 3.30 -18.12 33.65
N ARG A 568 3.43 -18.98 32.64
CA ARG A 568 2.42 -20.00 32.32
C ARG A 568 2.93 -21.43 32.45
N ILE A 569 1.99 -22.36 32.50
CA ILE A 569 2.19 -23.80 32.39
C ILE A 569 1.75 -24.17 30.96
N HIS A 570 2.66 -24.69 30.16
CA HIS A 570 2.30 -25.22 28.84
C HIS A 570 1.48 -26.50 29.00
N VAL A 571 0.29 -26.55 28.41
CA VAL A 571 -0.55 -27.74 28.40
C VAL A 571 -0.59 -28.31 26.98
N SER A 572 0.10 -29.44 26.81
CA SER A 572 0.17 -30.16 25.53
C SER A 572 -0.84 -31.31 25.45
N ASN A 573 -1.04 -31.89 24.28
CA ASN A 573 -1.88 -33.09 24.10
C ASN A 573 -1.36 -34.33 24.85
N THR A 574 -0.10 -34.31 25.31
CA THR A 574 0.46 -35.39 26.14
C THR A 574 0.26 -35.15 27.64
N THR A 575 -0.32 -34.02 28.04
CA THR A 575 -0.51 -33.66 29.44
C THR A 575 -1.79 -34.32 29.96
N THR A 576 -1.66 -35.39 30.74
CA THR A 576 -2.84 -36.02 31.37
C THR A 576 -3.44 -35.11 32.45
N PRO A 577 -4.73 -35.27 32.82
CA PRO A 577 -5.33 -34.52 33.92
C PRO A 577 -4.54 -34.65 35.23
N GLU A 578 -4.04 -35.85 35.55
CA GLU A 578 -3.21 -36.08 36.73
C GLU A 578 -1.85 -35.37 36.65
N ASP A 579 -1.23 -35.33 35.48
CA ASP A 579 0.07 -34.67 35.30
C ASP A 579 -0.06 -33.15 35.36
N LEU A 580 -1.15 -32.60 34.82
CA LEU A 580 -1.50 -31.18 34.96
C LEU A 580 -1.64 -30.79 36.44
N LEU A 581 -2.42 -31.57 37.20
CA LEU A 581 -2.61 -31.33 38.63
C LEU A 581 -1.28 -31.41 39.39
N LYS A 582 -0.45 -32.43 39.14
CA LYS A 582 0.88 -32.56 39.75
C LYS A 582 1.78 -31.38 39.42
N GLU A 583 1.77 -30.88 38.18
CA GLU A 583 2.60 -29.73 37.79
C GLU A 583 2.14 -28.46 38.52
N ILE A 584 0.83 -28.21 38.62
CA ILE A 584 0.30 -27.10 39.42
C ILE A 584 0.74 -27.22 40.88
N GLU A 585 0.59 -28.38 41.50
CA GLU A 585 0.99 -28.61 42.90
C GLU A 585 2.49 -28.41 43.10
N LYS A 586 3.34 -28.92 42.19
CA LYS A 586 4.79 -28.72 42.20
C LYS A 586 5.17 -27.24 42.14
N LEU A 587 4.43 -26.44 41.35
CA LEU A 587 4.71 -25.02 41.16
C LEU A 587 4.16 -24.13 42.28
N THR A 588 3.20 -24.62 43.07
CA THR A 588 2.50 -23.85 44.11
C THR A 588 2.79 -24.28 45.54
N LYS A 589 3.20 -25.53 45.77
CA LYS A 589 3.56 -26.07 47.10
C LYS A 589 5.08 -26.08 47.29
N ASN A 590 5.53 -26.00 48.54
CA ASN A 590 6.95 -26.03 48.92
C ASN A 590 7.61 -27.41 48.84
#